data_AF-A0AAD5K2R1-F1
#
_entry.id   AF-A0AAD5K2R1-F1
#
_cell.length_a   1.000
_cell.length_b   1.000
_cell.length_c   1.000
_cell.angle_alpha   90.00
_cell.angle_beta   90.00
_cell.angle_gamma   90.00
#
_symmetry.space_group_name_H-M   'P 1'
#
loop_
_entity.id
_entity.type
_entity.pdbx_description
1 polymer ?
#
loop_
_entity_poly.entity_id
_entity_poly.type
_entity_poly.pdbx_seq_one_letter_code
_entity_poly.pdbx_strand_id
1 'polypeptide(L)'
;MSGLTPFLQTELLSLSSEARRKHPEIKEAAERLSAILRSFKERPGYNIANELSKSEDALRPFVLACETKQVKLVTIAIGCIQKLISFHAIPETSVRTILRKLTDISVHGVEIQLKILQTVLPLLTNYRSVHDDVLAEVKQDFFDVIYKDDWEREGERIYLWIGFFLLLIRK
;
A
#
# COMPACT_ATOMS: atom_id res chain seq x y z
N MET A 1 17.35 0.09 -9.60
CA MET A 1 16.00 0.40 -9.09
C MET A 1 15.37 1.44 -10.00
N SER A 2 14.20 1.15 -10.58
CA SER A 2 13.44 2.13 -11.38
C SER A 2 13.00 3.31 -10.50
N GLY A 3 13.07 4.53 -11.04
CA GLY A 3 12.60 5.75 -10.36
C GLY A 3 11.09 5.70 -10.06
N LEU A 4 10.63 6.55 -9.15
CA LEU A 4 9.23 6.62 -8.72
C LEU A 4 8.28 6.90 -9.89
N THR A 5 8.55 7.93 -10.70
CA THR A 5 7.64 8.35 -11.77
C THR A 5 7.48 7.32 -12.88
N PRO A 6 8.55 6.74 -13.47
CA PRO A 6 8.38 5.72 -14.51
C PRO A 6 7.61 4.49 -14.01
N PHE A 7 7.86 4.08 -12.76
CA PHE A 7 7.14 2.97 -12.15
C PHE A 7 5.65 3.28 -12.00
N LEU A 8 5.30 4.41 -11.38
CA LEU A 8 3.90 4.79 -11.17
C LEU A 8 3.17 4.96 -12.51
N GLN A 9 3.81 5.51 -13.54
CA GLN A 9 3.18 5.67 -14.86
C GLN A 9 2.82 4.31 -15.49
N THR A 10 3.69 3.32 -15.37
CA THR A 10 3.40 1.96 -15.86
C THR A 10 2.27 1.33 -15.07
N GLU A 11 2.31 1.38 -13.74
CA GLU A 11 1.30 0.73 -12.91
C GLU A 11 -0.07 1.42 -12.99
N LEU A 12 -0.11 2.76 -13.13
CA LEU A 12 -1.36 3.49 -13.33
C LEU A 12 -2.03 3.15 -14.66
N LEU A 13 -1.25 2.87 -15.71
CA LEU A 13 -1.78 2.38 -16.98
C LEU A 13 -2.38 0.98 -16.81
N SER A 14 -1.68 0.09 -16.11
CA SER A 14 -2.17 -1.26 -15.77
C SER A 14 -3.47 -1.19 -14.96
N LEU A 15 -3.50 -0.34 -13.93
CA LEU A 15 -4.66 -0.15 -13.05
C LEU A 15 -5.86 0.41 -13.84
N SER A 16 -5.64 1.43 -14.66
CA SER A 16 -6.67 2.02 -15.52
C SER A 16 -7.26 1.00 -16.49
N SER A 17 -6.41 0.21 -17.16
CA SER A 17 -6.82 -0.83 -18.10
C SER A 17 -7.67 -1.91 -17.43
N GLU A 18 -7.23 -2.39 -16.27
CA GLU A 18 -7.92 -3.42 -15.50
C GLU A 18 -9.28 -2.92 -14.96
N ALA A 19 -9.33 -1.68 -14.48
CA ALA A 19 -10.53 -1.10 -13.89
C ALA A 19 -11.58 -0.65 -14.92
N ARG A 20 -11.18 -0.27 -16.15
CA ARG A 20 -12.00 0.46 -17.13
C ARG A 20 -13.42 -0.04 -17.34
N ARG A 21 -13.66 -1.35 -17.26
CA ARG A 21 -14.99 -1.94 -17.54
C ARG A 21 -15.92 -1.96 -16.34
N LYS A 22 -15.37 -2.22 -15.14
CA LYS A 22 -16.16 -2.49 -13.93
C LYS A 22 -16.12 -1.35 -12.92
N HIS A 23 -15.05 -0.56 -12.92
CA HIS A 23 -14.76 0.50 -11.95
C HIS A 23 -14.24 1.76 -12.66
N PRO A 24 -15.09 2.45 -13.44
CA PRO A 24 -14.69 3.65 -14.19
C PRO A 24 -14.08 4.74 -13.30
N GLU A 25 -14.49 4.85 -12.03
CA GLU A 25 -13.97 5.77 -11.04
C GLU A 25 -12.48 5.56 -10.72
N ILE A 26 -12.02 4.30 -10.70
CA ILE A 26 -10.60 3.96 -10.50
C ILE A 26 -9.80 4.37 -11.72
N LYS A 27 -10.34 4.10 -12.92
CA LYS A 27 -9.74 4.54 -14.18
C LYS A 27 -9.55 6.06 -14.17
N GLU A 28 -10.59 6.82 -13.86
CA GLU A 28 -10.51 8.28 -13.83
C GLU A 28 -9.49 8.79 -12.80
N ALA A 29 -9.47 8.22 -11.60
CA ALA A 29 -8.48 8.57 -10.58
C ALA A 29 -7.05 8.27 -11.05
N ALA A 30 -6.83 7.13 -11.73
CA ALA A 30 -5.52 6.75 -12.25
C ALA A 30 -5.05 7.65 -13.40
N GLU A 31 -5.97 8.05 -14.30
CA GLU A 31 -5.70 8.98 -15.40
C GLU A 31 -5.40 10.39 -14.88
N ARG A 32 -6.14 10.87 -13.87
CA ARG A 32 -5.87 12.15 -13.20
C ARG A 32 -4.47 12.17 -12.57
N LEU A 33 -4.12 11.14 -11.79
CA LEU A 33 -2.80 11.05 -11.18
C LEU A 33 -1.70 10.97 -12.25
N SER A 34 -1.92 10.21 -13.33
CA SER A 34 -0.98 10.13 -14.45
C SER A 34 -0.72 11.49 -15.10
N ALA A 35 -1.75 12.33 -15.25
CA ALA A 35 -1.62 13.69 -15.77
C ALA A 35 -0.79 14.58 -14.82
N ILE A 36 -1.05 14.50 -13.51
CA ILE A 36 -0.26 15.20 -12.48
C ILE A 36 1.23 14.80 -12.58
N LEU A 37 1.54 13.50 -12.65
CA LEU A 37 2.93 13.03 -12.77
C LEU A 37 3.63 13.54 -14.04
N ARG A 38 2.90 13.72 -15.15
CA ARG A 38 3.45 14.27 -16.40
C ARG A 38 3.77 15.76 -16.26
N SER A 39 2.89 16.54 -15.64
CA SER A 39 3.11 17.99 -15.44
C SER A 39 4.37 18.31 -14.62
N PHE A 40 4.77 17.41 -13.72
CA PHE A 40 5.99 17.57 -12.93
C PHE A 40 7.26 17.14 -13.68
N LYS A 41 7.16 16.23 -14.65
CA LYS A 41 8.31 15.76 -15.45
C LYS A 41 8.94 16.89 -16.28
N GLU A 42 8.16 17.91 -16.61
CA GLU A 42 8.60 19.07 -17.40
C GLU A 42 9.39 20.10 -16.55
N ARG A 43 9.51 19.89 -15.23
CA ARG A 43 10.20 20.81 -14.31
C ARG A 43 11.50 20.17 -13.76
N PRO A 44 12.69 20.57 -14.26
CA PRO A 44 13.96 20.04 -13.74
C PRO A 44 14.20 20.48 -12.29
N GLY A 45 14.73 19.56 -11.46
CA GLY A 45 15.01 19.80 -10.03
C GLY A 45 13.81 19.61 -9.08
N TYR A 46 12.64 19.24 -9.62
CA TYR A 46 11.42 19.08 -8.82
C TYR A 46 11.36 17.70 -8.15
N ASN A 47 11.29 17.66 -6.81
CA ASN A 47 11.14 16.41 -6.07
C ASN A 47 9.67 15.97 -6.05
N ILE A 48 9.32 15.09 -6.98
CA ILE A 48 7.95 14.58 -7.10
C ILE A 48 7.44 13.87 -5.85
N ALA A 49 8.31 13.17 -5.10
CA ALA A 49 7.90 12.48 -3.88
C ALA A 49 7.40 13.48 -2.83
N ASN A 50 8.08 14.62 -2.70
CA ASN A 50 7.70 15.70 -1.79
C ASN A 50 6.37 16.38 -2.18
N GLU A 51 5.96 16.30 -3.44
CA GLU A 51 4.67 16.87 -3.87
C GLU A 51 3.53 15.90 -3.62
N LEU A 52 3.76 14.61 -3.90
CA LEU A 52 2.81 13.56 -3.61
C LEU A 52 2.56 13.43 -2.09
N SER A 53 3.57 13.70 -1.26
CA SER A 53 3.41 13.69 0.21
C SER A 53 2.60 14.87 0.76
N LYS A 54 2.22 15.87 -0.08
CA LYS A 54 1.40 17.01 0.33
C LYS A 54 -0.09 16.85 0.04
N SER A 55 -0.48 15.86 -0.76
CA SER A 55 -1.88 15.65 -1.14
C SER A 55 -2.28 14.18 -1.12
N GLU A 56 -3.46 13.91 -0.56
CA GLU A 56 -4.04 12.58 -0.51
C GLU A 56 -4.58 12.12 -1.89
N ASP A 57 -4.73 13.05 -2.85
CA ASP A 57 -5.22 12.74 -4.21
C ASP A 57 -4.34 11.70 -4.92
N ALA A 58 -3.05 11.68 -4.58
CA ALA A 58 -2.09 10.70 -5.09
C ALA A 58 -2.41 9.26 -4.66
N LEU A 59 -3.13 9.07 -3.55
CA LEU A 59 -3.48 7.76 -3.00
C LEU A 59 -4.83 7.27 -3.49
N ARG A 60 -5.71 8.19 -3.91
CA ARG A 60 -7.10 7.90 -4.30
C ARG A 60 -7.27 6.70 -5.24
N PRO A 61 -6.55 6.55 -6.37
CA PRO A 61 -6.75 5.39 -7.24
C PRO A 61 -6.45 4.06 -6.55
N PHE A 62 -5.49 4.04 -5.63
CA PHE A 62 -5.05 2.83 -4.93
C PHE A 62 -6.01 2.47 -3.79
N VAL A 63 -6.50 3.47 -3.05
CA VAL A 63 -7.52 3.27 -2.01
C VAL A 63 -8.79 2.69 -2.61
N LEU A 64 -9.29 3.26 -3.72
CA LEU A 64 -10.45 2.74 -4.43
C LEU A 64 -10.22 1.31 -4.94
N ALA A 65 -9.03 1.02 -5.48
CA ALA A 65 -8.67 -0.32 -5.92
C ALA A 65 -8.68 -1.35 -4.79
N CYS A 66 -8.18 -1.00 -3.60
CA CYS A 66 -8.26 -1.86 -2.42
C CYS A 66 -9.71 -2.19 -2.02
N GLU A 67 -10.61 -1.21 -2.13
CA GLU A 67 -12.04 -1.39 -1.78
C GLU A 67 -12.79 -2.36 -2.71
N THR A 68 -12.32 -2.55 -3.94
CA THR A 68 -12.94 -3.50 -4.89
C THR A 68 -12.83 -4.96 -4.47
N LYS A 69 -11.85 -5.28 -3.61
CA LYS A 69 -11.48 -6.66 -3.21
C LYS A 69 -11.14 -7.57 -4.40
N GLN A 70 -10.92 -7.02 -5.60
CA GLN A 70 -10.47 -7.78 -6.75
C GLN A 70 -8.96 -7.94 -6.70
N VAL A 71 -8.51 -9.20 -6.53
CA VAL A 71 -7.10 -9.57 -6.33
C VAL A 71 -6.16 -8.84 -7.27
N LYS A 72 -6.47 -8.76 -8.57
CA LYS A 72 -5.58 -8.11 -9.54
C LYS A 72 -5.45 -6.60 -9.34
N LEU A 73 -6.54 -5.89 -9.03
CA LEU A 73 -6.52 -4.45 -8.75
C LEU A 73 -5.81 -4.16 -7.42
N VAL A 74 -6.13 -4.96 -6.40
CA VAL A 74 -5.50 -4.90 -5.07
C VAL A 74 -3.99 -5.09 -5.18
N THR A 75 -3.53 -6.08 -5.94
CA THR A 75 -2.11 -6.37 -6.10
C THR A 75 -1.34 -5.21 -6.75
N ILE A 76 -1.91 -4.58 -7.78
CA ILE A 76 -1.32 -3.38 -8.42
C ILE A 76 -1.27 -2.22 -7.41
N ALA A 77 -2.36 -2.01 -6.67
CA ALA A 77 -2.47 -0.95 -5.68
C ALA A 77 -1.44 -1.08 -4.56
N ILE A 78 -1.28 -2.27 -3.97
CA ILE A 78 -0.29 -2.52 -2.92
C ILE A 78 1.12 -2.25 -3.46
N GLY A 79 1.44 -2.69 -4.67
CA GLY A 79 2.75 -2.42 -5.29
C GLY A 79 3.04 -0.92 -5.44
N CYS A 80 2.04 -0.13 -5.83
CA CYS A 80 2.15 1.33 -5.91
C CYS A 80 2.36 1.96 -4.53
N ILE A 81 1.58 1.53 -3.53
CA ILE A 81 1.67 2.01 -2.15
C ILE A 81 3.06 1.72 -1.58
N GLN A 82 3.59 0.51 -1.75
CA GLN A 82 4.95 0.13 -1.35
C GLN A 82 6.00 1.08 -1.96
N LYS A 83 5.85 1.39 -3.25
CA LYS A 83 6.77 2.29 -3.94
C LYS A 83 6.67 3.71 -3.40
N LEU A 84 5.47 4.22 -3.12
CA LEU A 84 5.28 5.53 -2.52
C LEU A 84 5.92 5.61 -1.12
N ILE A 85 5.72 4.60 -0.27
CA ILE A 85 6.34 4.51 1.07
C ILE A 85 7.86 4.55 0.97
N SER A 86 8.43 3.80 0.03
CA SER A 86 9.89 3.70 -0.16
C SER A 86 10.54 5.03 -0.58
N PHE A 87 9.74 5.96 -1.12
CA PHE A 87 10.19 7.30 -1.53
C PHE A 87 9.71 8.41 -0.59
N HIS A 88 9.09 8.07 0.55
CA HIS A 88 8.43 9.02 1.45
C HIS A 88 7.39 9.91 0.75
N ALA A 89 6.65 9.34 -0.21
CA ALA A 89 5.71 10.04 -1.08
C ALA A 89 4.24 9.94 -0.61
N ILE A 90 4.00 9.46 0.61
CA ILE A 90 2.68 9.40 1.27
C ILE A 90 2.57 10.55 2.29
N PRO A 91 1.46 11.29 2.35
CA PRO A 91 1.18 12.24 3.42
C PRO A 91 1.06 11.54 4.78
N GLU A 92 1.69 12.10 5.82
CA GLU A 92 1.65 11.57 7.19
C GLU A 92 0.20 11.36 7.70
N THR A 93 -0.72 12.27 7.35
CA THR A 93 -2.14 12.18 7.73
C THR A 93 -2.84 10.95 7.15
N SER A 94 -2.40 10.47 5.99
CA SER A 94 -3.01 9.34 5.30
C SER A 94 -2.45 7.98 5.73
N VAL A 95 -1.37 7.94 6.51
CA VAL A 95 -0.69 6.70 6.89
C VAL A 95 -1.61 5.76 7.66
N ARG A 96 -2.39 6.29 8.61
CA ARG A 96 -3.41 5.51 9.34
C ARG A 96 -4.46 4.94 8.39
N THR A 97 -4.94 5.73 7.43
CA THR A 97 -5.93 5.29 6.45
C THR A 97 -5.39 4.15 5.57
N ILE A 98 -4.14 4.26 5.10
CA ILE A 98 -3.49 3.21 4.30
C ILE A 98 -3.35 1.93 5.11
N LEU A 99 -2.90 2.01 6.36
CA LEU A 99 -2.80 0.84 7.24
C LEU A 99 -4.14 0.13 7.41
N ARG A 100 -5.21 0.86 7.67
CA ARG A 100 -6.56 0.28 7.80
C ARG A 100 -6.99 -0.41 6.51
N LYS A 101 -6.80 0.23 5.34
CA LYS A 101 -7.14 -0.38 4.05
C LYS A 101 -6.33 -1.64 3.74
N LEU A 102 -5.04 -1.68 4.11
CA LEU A 102 -4.21 -2.87 3.99
C LEU A 102 -4.68 -3.99 4.94
N THR A 103 -5.15 -3.63 6.13
CA THR A 103 -5.74 -4.58 7.10
C THR A 103 -7.02 -5.19 6.53
N ASP A 104 -7.92 -4.37 6.01
CA ASP A 104 -9.21 -4.79 5.46
C ASP A 104 -9.07 -5.84 4.33
N ILE A 105 -8.00 -5.74 3.53
CA ILE A 105 -7.76 -6.62 2.39
C ILE A 105 -6.87 -7.83 2.73
N SER A 106 -6.35 -7.93 3.95
CA SER A 106 -5.48 -9.03 4.40
C SER A 106 -6.17 -10.40 4.41
N VAL A 107 -7.51 -10.43 4.42
CA VAL A 107 -8.30 -11.67 4.34
C VAL A 107 -8.38 -12.27 2.93
N HIS A 108 -7.81 -11.63 1.91
CA HIS A 108 -7.97 -12.03 0.51
C HIS A 108 -6.89 -12.99 -0.02
N GLY A 109 -6.27 -13.75 0.87
CA GLY A 109 -5.35 -14.85 0.53
C GLY A 109 -3.87 -14.54 0.80
N VAL A 110 -3.07 -15.61 0.83
CA VAL A 110 -1.67 -15.59 1.30
C VAL A 110 -0.79 -14.64 0.49
N GLU A 111 -0.97 -14.54 -0.83
CA GLU A 111 -0.18 -13.62 -1.65
C GLU A 111 -0.38 -12.15 -1.22
N ILE A 112 -1.63 -11.77 -0.94
CA ILE A 112 -1.97 -10.42 -0.50
C ILE A 112 -1.41 -10.19 0.91
N GLN A 113 -1.55 -11.15 1.82
CA GLN A 113 -0.98 -11.08 3.16
C GLN A 113 0.54 -10.84 3.13
N LEU A 114 1.28 -11.59 2.30
CA LEU A 114 2.73 -11.42 2.16
C LEU A 114 3.09 -10.03 1.63
N LYS A 115 2.37 -9.53 0.62
CA LYS A 115 2.59 -8.16 0.10
C LYS A 115 2.32 -7.11 1.16
N ILE A 116 1.25 -7.27 1.93
CA ILE A 116 0.94 -6.33 3.00
C ILE A 116 2.02 -6.34 4.07
N LEU A 117 2.48 -7.52 4.49
CA LEU A 117 3.53 -7.66 5.50
C LEU A 117 4.83 -6.96 5.05
N GLN A 118 5.19 -7.12 3.78
CA GLN A 118 6.30 -6.40 3.14
C GLN A 118 6.08 -4.88 3.05
N THR A 119 4.84 -4.41 3.12
CA THR A 119 4.45 -2.99 3.06
C THR A 119 4.43 -2.34 4.43
N VAL A 120 3.93 -3.05 5.45
CA VAL A 120 3.79 -2.51 6.80
C VAL A 120 5.15 -2.21 7.40
N LEU A 121 6.14 -3.10 7.24
CA LEU A 121 7.47 -2.88 7.78
C LEU A 121 8.11 -1.53 7.34
N PRO A 122 8.27 -1.24 6.03
CA PRO A 122 8.82 0.05 5.60
C PRO A 122 7.93 1.23 5.97
N LEU A 123 6.61 1.04 6.09
CA LEU A 123 5.71 2.08 6.54
C LEU A 123 6.00 2.47 8.01
N LEU A 124 6.21 1.50 8.89
CA LEU A 124 6.56 1.74 10.29
C LEU A 124 7.94 2.37 10.47
N THR A 125 8.92 2.00 9.63
CA THR A 125 10.26 2.59 9.73
C THR A 125 10.34 3.99 9.13
N ASN A 126 9.52 4.28 8.12
CA ASN A 126 9.59 5.54 7.37
C ASN A 126 8.67 6.62 7.93
N TYR A 127 7.64 6.27 8.70
CA TYR A 127 6.61 7.16 9.21
C TYR A 127 6.48 7.01 10.73
N ARG A 128 7.06 7.96 11.48
CA ARG A 128 7.09 7.90 12.96
C ARG A 128 5.74 8.22 13.63
N SER A 129 4.80 8.81 12.88
CA SER A 129 3.46 9.14 13.36
C SER A 129 2.60 7.94 13.74
N VAL A 130 3.06 6.72 13.43
CA VAL A 130 2.31 5.46 13.58
C VAL A 130 2.50 4.83 14.98
N HIS A 131 3.37 5.38 15.83
CA HIS A 131 4.02 4.56 16.86
C HIS A 131 3.21 4.07 18.07
N ASP A 132 2.05 4.65 18.42
CA ASP A 132 1.38 4.25 19.66
C ASP A 132 0.04 3.56 19.44
N ASP A 133 -0.99 4.27 18.98
CA ASP A 133 -2.35 3.69 18.96
C ASP A 133 -2.64 2.87 17.68
N VAL A 134 -2.15 3.33 16.53
CA VAL A 134 -2.37 2.66 15.23
C VAL A 134 -1.67 1.30 15.23
N LEU A 135 -0.46 1.25 15.77
CA LEU A 135 0.35 0.04 15.80
C LEU A 135 -0.31 -1.05 16.62
N ALA A 136 -0.94 -0.71 17.76
CA ALA A 136 -1.63 -1.68 18.58
C ALA A 136 -2.88 -2.26 17.89
N GLU A 137 -3.68 -1.40 17.26
CA GLU A 137 -4.88 -1.80 16.48
C GLU A 137 -4.49 -2.71 15.30
N VAL A 138 -3.53 -2.27 14.49
CA VAL A 138 -3.01 -3.02 13.34
C VAL A 138 -2.37 -4.33 13.78
N LYS A 139 -1.60 -4.35 14.88
CA LYS A 139 -1.02 -5.60 15.42
C LYS A 139 -2.11 -6.62 15.73
N GLN A 140 -3.18 -6.21 16.41
CA GLN A 140 -4.24 -7.13 16.79
C GLN A 140 -4.98 -7.66 15.56
N ASP A 141 -5.37 -6.78 14.63
CA ASP A 141 -6.13 -7.20 13.46
C ASP A 141 -5.29 -8.07 12.51
N PHE A 142 -4.02 -7.74 12.27
CA PHE A 142 -3.14 -8.59 11.45
C PHE A 142 -2.81 -9.90 12.16
N PHE A 143 -2.61 -9.89 13.48
CA PHE A 143 -2.37 -11.11 14.23
C PHE A 143 -3.58 -12.02 14.17
N ASP A 144 -4.80 -11.50 14.35
CA ASP A 144 -6.01 -12.29 14.29
C ASP A 144 -6.28 -12.82 12.89
N VAL A 145 -6.05 -12.02 11.83
CA VAL A 145 -6.23 -12.49 10.45
C VAL A 145 -5.18 -13.54 10.06
N ILE A 146 -3.90 -13.32 10.36
CA ILE A 146 -2.84 -14.27 9.98
C ILE A 146 -2.92 -15.53 10.84
N TYR A 147 -3.05 -15.39 12.16
CA TYR A 147 -3.03 -16.53 13.08
C TYR A 147 -4.27 -17.42 12.92
N LYS A 148 -5.45 -16.85 12.65
CA LYS A 148 -6.68 -17.63 12.47
C LYS A 148 -6.70 -18.41 11.16
N ASP A 149 -6.19 -17.84 10.07
CA ASP A 149 -6.14 -18.51 8.76
C ASP A 149 -5.01 -19.55 8.65
N ASP A 150 -3.95 -19.41 9.45
CA ASP A 150 -2.81 -20.34 9.50
C ASP A 150 -3.02 -21.52 10.44
N TRP A 151 -3.80 -21.36 11.52
CA TRP A 151 -4.16 -22.48 12.41
C TRP A 151 -4.94 -23.57 11.67
N GLU A 152 -5.71 -23.21 10.64
CA GLU A 152 -6.49 -24.17 9.84
C GLU A 152 -5.68 -24.82 8.70
N ARG A 153 -4.51 -24.28 8.29
CA ARG A 153 -3.86 -24.69 7.03
C ARG A 153 -2.46 -25.29 7.13
N GLU A 154 -1.52 -24.72 7.88
CA GLU A 154 -0.15 -25.27 7.90
C GLU A 154 0.65 -24.86 9.16
N GLY A 155 0.54 -25.68 10.20
CA GLY A 155 1.25 -25.48 11.46
C GLY A 155 2.72 -25.93 11.39
N GLU A 156 3.65 -25.01 11.05
CA GLU A 156 5.00 -24.95 11.68
C GLU A 156 5.91 -23.83 11.11
N ARG A 157 5.85 -23.48 9.81
CA ARG A 157 6.80 -22.51 9.23
C ARG A 157 6.47 -21.04 9.50
N ILE A 158 5.23 -20.73 9.83
CA ILE A 158 4.74 -19.34 9.91
C ILE A 158 5.04 -18.72 11.28
N TYR A 159 5.14 -19.55 12.33
CA TYR A 159 5.50 -19.12 13.69
C TYR A 159 6.87 -18.43 13.78
N LEU A 160 7.83 -18.81 12.93
CA LEU A 160 9.15 -18.16 12.88
C LEU A 160 9.09 -16.77 12.25
N TRP A 161 8.20 -16.55 11.28
CA TRP A 161 8.02 -15.26 10.61
C TRP A 161 7.21 -14.27 11.44
N ILE A 162 6.14 -14.76 12.10
CA ILE A 162 5.36 -13.97 13.05
C ILE A 162 6.22 -13.60 14.25
N GLY A 163 7.03 -14.52 14.77
CA GLY A 163 7.99 -14.24 15.84
C GLY A 163 8.98 -13.13 15.45
N PHE A 164 9.50 -13.16 14.22
CA PHE A 164 10.40 -12.12 13.70
C PHE A 164 9.69 -10.77 13.51
N PHE A 165 8.45 -10.77 13.00
CA PHE A 165 7.65 -9.56 12.86
C PHE A 165 7.32 -8.95 14.23
N LEU A 166 6.89 -9.75 15.20
CA LEU A 166 6.65 -9.30 16.59
C LEU A 166 7.92 -8.78 17.27
N LEU A 167 9.10 -9.33 16.94
CA LEU A 167 10.39 -8.85 17.43
C LEU A 167 10.77 -7.48 16.83
N LEU A 168 10.40 -7.25 15.56
CA LEU A 168 10.63 -5.99 14.83
C LEU A 168 9.79 -4.83 15.36
N ILE A 169 8.58 -5.08 15.87
CA ILE A 169 7.71 -4.04 16.43
C ILE A 169 7.86 -3.89 17.97
N ARG A 170 8.91 -4.46 18.55
CA ARG A 170 9.23 -4.39 19.99
C ARG A 170 10.46 -3.53 20.30
N LYS A 171 11.04 -2.87 19.30
CA LYS A 171 12.15 -1.93 19.39
C LYS A 171 11.69 -0.55 18.97
#